data_AF-A0A6C0F4A6-F1
#
_entry.id   AF-A0A6C0F4A6-F1
#
_cell.length_a   1.000
_cell.length_b   1.000
_cell.length_c   1.000
_cell.angle_alpha   90.00
_cell.angle_beta   90.00
_cell.angle_gamma   90.00
#
_symmetry.space_group_name_H-M   'P 1'
#
loop_
_entity.id
_entity.type
_entity.pdbx_description
1 polymer ?
#
loop_
_entity_poly.entity_id
_entity_poly.type
_entity_poly.pdbx_seq_one_letter_code
_entity_poly.pdbx_strand_id
1 'polypeptide(L)'
;MRFIEDLCPPALLYAIFLAVQLGFDASLGMWATFVIKLVLGLATVIVLDMFCGIGLGGVSWFLVAAPFIITSLATAIAMGTDFDTIVVGQVSKENFLADAKMELVPAASNEVK
;
A
#
# COMPACT_ATOMS: atom_id res chain seq x y z
N MET A 1 -30.99 -7.16 -16.66
CA MET A 1 -29.73 -6.55 -16.20
C MET A 1 -28.62 -7.52 -16.60
N ARG A 2 -28.00 -7.35 -17.78
CA ARG A 2 -27.11 -8.38 -18.40
C ARG A 2 -25.62 -7.99 -18.44
N PHE A 3 -25.23 -6.99 -17.66
CA PHE A 3 -23.83 -6.51 -17.65
C PHE A 3 -22.94 -7.25 -16.64
N ILE A 4 -23.52 -8.09 -15.78
CA ILE A 4 -22.78 -8.94 -14.83
C ILE A 4 -22.40 -10.30 -15.43
N GLU A 5 -22.96 -10.65 -16.59
CA GLU A 5 -22.72 -11.92 -17.28
C GLU A 5 -21.58 -11.83 -18.31
N ASP A 6 -21.11 -10.62 -18.64
CA ASP A 6 -20.03 -10.36 -19.60
C ASP A 6 -18.70 -9.97 -18.93
N LEU A 7 -18.72 -9.45 -17.69
CA LEU A 7 -17.50 -9.15 -16.93
C LEU A 7 -17.24 -10.23 -15.90
N CYS A 8 -16.08 -10.87 -15.98
CA CYS A 8 -15.79 -11.99 -15.10
C CYS A 8 -15.75 -11.58 -13.61
N PRO A 9 -16.34 -12.39 -12.70
CA PRO A 9 -16.39 -12.11 -11.26
C PRO A 9 -15.05 -11.66 -10.64
N PRO A 10 -13.89 -12.27 -10.95
CA PRO A 10 -12.61 -11.84 -10.38
C PRO A 10 -12.12 -10.47 -10.89
N ALA A 11 -12.41 -10.10 -12.14
CA ALA A 11 -12.01 -8.80 -12.70
C ALA A 11 -12.76 -7.65 -12.02
N LEU A 12 -14.06 -7.84 -11.76
CA LEU A 12 -14.90 -6.87 -11.06
C LEU A 12 -14.43 -6.66 -9.61
N LEU A 13 -14.08 -7.72 -8.89
CA LEU A 13 -13.53 -7.59 -7.53
C LEU A 13 -12.20 -6.84 -7.51
N TYR A 14 -11.31 -7.15 -8.45
CA TYR A 14 -10.02 -6.46 -8.55
C TYR A 14 -10.20 -4.97 -8.87
N ALA A 15 -11.14 -4.62 -9.75
CA ALA A 15 -11.45 -3.22 -10.07
C ALA A 15 -11.96 -2.43 -8.85
N ILE A 16 -12.81 -3.02 -8.01
CA ILE A 16 -13.27 -2.41 -6.75
C ILE A 16 -12.09 -2.22 -5.79
N PHE A 17 -11.24 -3.23 -5.64
CA PHE A 17 -10.04 -3.14 -4.79
C PHE A 17 -9.07 -2.04 -5.27
N LEU A 18 -8.87 -1.93 -6.59
CA LEU A 18 -8.10 -0.85 -7.20
C LEU A 18 -8.68 0.52 -6.85
N ALA A 19 -10.00 0.68 -6.98
CA ALA A 19 -10.68 1.95 -6.68
C ALA A 19 -10.47 2.38 -5.22
N VAL A 20 -10.56 1.43 -4.27
CA VAL A 20 -10.27 1.70 -2.86
C VAL A 20 -8.82 2.13 -2.66
N GLN A 21 -7.86 1.41 -3.24
CA GLN A 21 -6.43 1.76 -3.13
C GLN A 21 -6.15 3.15 -3.72
N LEU A 22 -6.65 3.44 -4.92
CA LEU A 22 -6.52 4.75 -5.55
C LEU A 22 -7.16 5.86 -4.71
N GLY A 23 -8.27 5.57 -4.01
CA GLY A 23 -8.87 6.48 -3.03
C GLY A 23 -7.95 6.77 -1.85
N PHE A 24 -7.26 5.76 -1.31
CA PHE A 24 -6.24 5.97 -0.27
C PHE A 24 -5.05 6.78 -0.78
N ASP A 25 -4.49 6.43 -1.95
CA ASP A 25 -3.36 7.18 -2.53
C ASP A 25 -3.74 8.65 -2.82
N ALA A 26 -4.97 8.90 -3.25
CA ALA A 26 -5.51 10.25 -3.44
C ALA A 26 -5.67 11.00 -2.12
N SER A 27 -6.15 10.34 -1.06
CA SER A 27 -6.30 10.91 0.28
C SER A 27 -4.96 11.31 0.91
N LEU A 28 -3.91 10.52 0.68
CA LEU A 28 -2.55 10.80 1.16
C LEU A 28 -1.78 11.81 0.27
N GLY A 29 -2.38 12.27 -0.84
CA GLY A 29 -1.76 13.23 -1.76
C GLY A 29 -0.58 12.67 -2.57
N MET A 30 -0.42 11.35 -2.63
CA MET A 30 0.69 10.71 -3.35
C MET A 30 0.37 10.51 -4.83
N TRP A 31 0.50 11.59 -5.62
CA TRP A 31 0.14 11.59 -7.05
C TRP A 31 0.99 10.66 -7.91
N ALA A 32 2.29 10.50 -7.60
CA ALA A 32 3.17 9.63 -8.37
C ALA A 32 2.78 8.15 -8.23
N THR A 33 2.49 7.69 -7.00
CA THR A 33 2.05 6.31 -6.75
C THR A 33 0.66 6.07 -7.31
N PHE A 34 -0.23 7.05 -7.22
CA PHE A 34 -1.58 6.99 -7.81
C PHE A 34 -1.53 6.70 -9.31
N VAL A 35 -0.75 7.45 -10.10
CA VAL A 35 -0.68 7.25 -11.55
C VAL A 35 -0.10 5.87 -11.90
N ILE A 36 0.97 5.46 -11.22
CA ILE A 36 1.60 4.15 -11.47
C ILE A 36 0.62 3.01 -11.15
N LYS A 37 -0.06 3.07 -9.99
CA LYS A 37 -1.05 2.07 -9.60
C LYS A 37 -2.27 2.07 -10.52
N LEU A 38 -2.69 3.22 -11.03
CA LEU A 38 -3.79 3.30 -11.99
C LEU A 38 -3.43 2.57 -13.28
N VAL A 39 -2.24 2.82 -13.83
CA VAL A 39 -1.78 2.18 -15.09
C VAL A 39 -1.58 0.68 -14.90
N LEU A 40 -0.84 0.25 -13.87
CA LEU A 40 -0.66 -1.18 -13.58
C LEU A 40 -1.99 -1.85 -13.24
N GLY A 41 -2.86 -1.16 -12.51
CA GLY A 41 -4.17 -1.63 -12.12
C GLY A 41 -5.07 -1.93 -13.31
N LEU A 42 -5.19 -0.97 -14.24
CA LEU A 42 -5.95 -1.16 -15.47
C LEU A 42 -5.37 -2.28 -16.33
N ALA A 43 -4.05 -2.37 -16.45
CA ALA A 43 -3.41 -3.47 -17.17
C ALA A 43 -3.78 -4.83 -16.53
N THR A 44 -3.80 -4.90 -15.20
CA THR A 44 -4.17 -6.11 -14.47
C THR A 44 -5.64 -6.49 -14.67
N VAL A 45 -6.57 -5.52 -14.65
CA VAL A 45 -8.00 -5.76 -14.94
C VAL A 45 -8.17 -6.40 -16.32
N ILE A 46 -7.50 -5.87 -17.35
CA ILE A 46 -7.58 -6.39 -18.73
C ILE A 46 -7.03 -7.81 -18.81
N VAL A 47 -5.91 -8.09 -18.11
CA VAL A 47 -5.34 -9.43 -18.06
C VAL A 47 -6.32 -10.42 -17.40
N LEU A 48 -6.94 -10.04 -16.27
CA LEU A 48 -7.90 -10.92 -15.59
C LEU A 48 -9.14 -11.21 -16.46
N ASP A 49 -9.60 -10.21 -17.21
CA ASP A 49 -10.70 -10.36 -18.16
C ASP A 49 -10.36 -11.37 -19.28
N MET A 50 -9.16 -11.25 -19.88
CA MET A 50 -8.67 -12.20 -20.89
C MET A 50 -8.49 -13.63 -20.34
N PHE A 51 -7.92 -13.78 -19.14
CA PHE A 51 -7.72 -15.10 -18.53
C PHE A 51 -9.04 -15.83 -18.28
N CYS A 52 -10.08 -15.08 -17.93
CA CYS A 52 -11.40 -15.66 -17.70
C CYS A 52 -12.10 -16.06 -19.01
N GLY A 53 -11.92 -15.27 -20.08
CA GLY A 53 -12.42 -15.61 -21.43
C GLY A 53 -11.84 -16.91 -22.01
N ILE A 54 -10.69 -17.37 -21.50
CA ILE A 54 -10.04 -18.64 -21.91
C ILE A 54 -10.49 -19.83 -21.02
N GLY A 55 -11.38 -19.61 -20.06
CA GLY A 55 -11.91 -20.66 -19.17
C GLY A 55 -11.00 -20.97 -17.97
N LEU A 56 -10.01 -20.12 -17.68
CA LEU A 56 -9.02 -20.30 -16.61
C LEU A 56 -9.46 -19.68 -15.26
N GLY A 57 -10.75 -19.73 -14.94
CA GLY A 57 -11.34 -19.07 -13.76
C GLY A 57 -10.66 -19.44 -12.42
N GLY A 58 -10.13 -20.66 -12.29
CA GLY A 58 -9.40 -21.09 -11.10
C GLY A 58 -8.08 -20.34 -10.86
N VAL A 59 -7.34 -20.00 -11.92
CA VAL A 59 -6.08 -19.24 -11.82
C VAL A 59 -6.36 -17.78 -11.47
N SER A 60 -7.43 -17.20 -12.04
CA SER A 60 -7.83 -15.83 -11.73
C SER A 60 -8.28 -15.66 -10.27
N TRP A 61 -8.89 -16.69 -9.67
CA TRP A 61 -9.25 -16.67 -8.25
C TRP A 61 -8.02 -16.67 -7.35
N PHE A 62 -6.98 -17.46 -7.70
CA PHE A 62 -5.73 -17.48 -6.96
C PHE A 62 -5.00 -16.12 -7.01
N LEU A 63 -4.99 -15.46 -8.18
CA LEU A 63 -4.43 -14.12 -8.36
C LEU A 63 -5.11 -13.05 -7.48
N VAL A 64 -6.43 -13.13 -7.32
CA VAL A 64 -7.18 -12.21 -6.44
C VAL A 64 -6.99 -12.57 -4.96
N ALA A 65 -6.89 -13.86 -4.62
CA ALA A 65 -6.70 -14.31 -3.25
C ALA A 65 -5.30 -14.00 -2.70
N ALA A 66 -4.26 -14.11 -3.54
CA ALA A 66 -2.87 -13.91 -3.13
C ALA A 66 -2.60 -12.60 -2.35
N PRO A 67 -2.96 -11.40 -2.84
CA PRO A 67 -2.72 -10.17 -2.10
C PRO A 67 -3.47 -10.14 -0.77
N PHE A 68 -4.69 -10.69 -0.71
CA PHE A 68 -5.48 -10.71 0.53
C PHE A 68 -4.83 -11.58 1.61
N ILE A 69 -4.32 -12.75 1.22
CA ILE A 69 -3.60 -13.65 2.13
C ILE A 69 -2.29 -13.01 2.60
N ILE A 70 -1.53 -12.40 1.69
CA ILE A 70 -0.26 -11.73 2.01
C ILE A 70 -0.50 -10.58 2.98
N THR A 71 -1.49 -9.71 2.72
CA THR A 71 -1.80 -8.57 3.60
C THR A 71 -2.31 -9.04 4.96
N SER A 72 -3.15 -10.08 5.00
CA SER A 72 -3.63 -10.67 6.25
C SER A 72 -2.48 -11.22 7.10
N LEU A 73 -1.58 -11.99 6.48
CA LEU A 73 -0.40 -12.53 7.15
C LEU A 73 0.55 -11.43 7.63
N ALA A 74 0.81 -10.43 6.78
CA ALA A 74 1.66 -9.29 7.15
C ALA A 74 1.09 -8.54 8.35
N THR A 75 -0.23 -8.31 8.39
CA THR A 75 -0.92 -7.64 9.50
C THR A 75 -0.83 -8.47 10.78
N ALA A 76 -1.03 -9.79 10.68
CA ALA A 76 -0.91 -10.70 11.82
C ALA A 76 0.51 -10.70 12.41
N ILE A 77 1.54 -10.70 11.57
CA ILE A 77 2.94 -10.62 12.01
C ILE A 77 3.23 -9.25 12.64
N ALA A 78 2.79 -8.16 12.02
CA ALA A 78 2.99 -6.81 12.55
C ALA A 78 2.42 -6.65 13.96
N MET A 79 1.17 -7.09 14.17
CA MET A 79 0.52 -7.07 15.48
C MET A 79 1.17 -8.06 16.46
N GLY A 80 1.52 -9.26 16.02
CA GLY A 80 2.10 -10.30 16.88
C GLY A 80 3.55 -10.04 17.30
N THR A 81 4.25 -9.13 16.63
CA THR A 81 5.65 -8.78 16.92
C THR A 81 5.81 -7.40 17.56
N ASP A 82 4.70 -6.75 17.95
CA ASP A 82 4.71 -5.38 18.51
C ASP A 82 5.53 -4.41 17.65
N PHE A 83 5.45 -4.58 16.32
CA PHE A 83 6.28 -3.87 15.36
C PHE A 83 6.08 -2.35 15.46
N ASP A 84 4.86 -1.90 15.79
CA ASP A 84 4.52 -0.51 16.06
C ASP A 84 5.43 0.14 17.11
N THR A 85 5.76 -0.57 18.20
CA THR A 85 6.63 -0.05 19.28
C THR A 85 8.07 0.17 18.79
N ILE A 86 8.57 -0.72 17.94
CA ILE A 86 9.92 -0.63 17.38
C ILE A 86 10.01 0.54 16.41
N VAL A 87 9.01 0.68 15.52
CA VAL A 87 8.95 1.77 14.54
C VAL A 87 8.78 3.12 15.25
N VAL A 88 7.86 3.25 16.20
CA VAL A 88 7.68 4.50 16.97
C VAL A 88 8.96 4.88 17.73
N GLY A 89 9.68 3.89 18.26
CA GLY A 89 10.97 4.10 18.94
C GLY A 89 12.08 4.64 18.01
N GLN A 90 12.15 4.17 16.76
CA GLN A 90 13.09 4.71 15.77
C GLN A 90 12.66 6.08 15.23
N VAL A 91 11.37 6.27 14.94
CA VAL A 91 10.82 7.52 14.40
C VAL A 91 10.93 8.68 15.38
N SER A 92 10.79 8.42 16.69
CA SER A 92 11.03 9.45 17.70
C SER A 92 12.50 9.91 17.69
N LYS A 93 13.44 8.96 17.59
CA LYS A 93 14.89 9.21 17.69
C LYS A 93 15.44 10.04 16.53
N GLU A 94 14.92 9.85 15.32
CA GLU A 94 15.34 10.62 14.14
C GLU A 94 14.75 12.03 14.10
N ASN A 95 13.56 12.28 14.64
CA ASN A 95 13.01 13.64 14.77
C ASN A 95 13.83 14.49 15.74
N PHE A 96 14.37 13.92 16.84
CA PHE A 96 15.27 14.66 17.73
C PHE A 96 16.63 15.00 17.09
N LEU A 97 17.16 14.13 16.21
CA LEU A 97 18.42 14.41 15.51
C LEU A 97 18.24 15.33 14.30
N ALA A 98 17.06 15.33 13.66
CA ALA A 98 16.71 16.26 12.60
C ALA A 98 16.45 17.68 13.14
N ASP A 99 15.79 17.79 14.30
CA ASP A 99 15.58 19.07 15.01
C ASP A 99 16.92 19.62 15.55
N ALA A 100 17.80 18.75 16.08
CA ALA A 100 19.13 19.13 16.54
C ALA A 100 20.12 19.53 15.42
N LYS A 101 19.80 19.30 14.14
CA LYS A 101 20.69 19.64 13.01
C LYS A 101 20.27 20.91 12.26
N MET A 102 19.26 21.64 12.77
CA MET A 102 18.89 22.96 12.25
C MET A 102 19.37 24.13 13.13
N GLU A 103 20.29 23.89 14.06
CA GLU A 103 20.97 24.95 14.81
C GLU A 103 22.48 24.93 14.54
N LEU A 104 22.87 25.56 13.43
CA LEU A 104 24.20 26.16 13.30
C LEU A 104 24.29 27.36 14.25
N VAL A 105 24.37 27.13 15.55
CA VAL A 105 24.75 28.15 16.53
C VAL A 105 25.97 27.60 17.28
N PRO A 106 27.12 28.29 17.21
CA PRO A 106 28.36 27.80 17.78
C PRO A 106 28.20 27.60 19.28
N ALA A 107 28.72 26.48 19.77
CA ALA A 107 28.92 26.20 21.18
C ALA A 107 29.83 27.29 21.80
N ALA A 108 29.22 28.40 22.20
CA ALA A 108 29.84 29.36 23.08
C ALA A 108 29.85 28.75 24.48
N SER A 109 31.02 28.20 24.80
CA SER A 109 31.60 28.10 26.14
C SER A 109 31.03 29.14 27.12
N ASN A 110 30.63 28.71 28.31
CA ASN A 110 31.13 29.29 29.56
C ASN A 110 30.77 28.39 30.75
N GLU A 111 31.82 27.89 31.41
CA GLU A 111 31.81 27.54 32.83
C GLU A 111 31.22 28.68 33.66
N VAL A 112 30.34 28.40 34.62
CA VAL A 112 30.29 29.17 35.89
C VAL A 112 29.82 28.25 37.03
N LYS A 113 30.80 27.83 37.84
CA LYS A 113 30.87 27.72 39.30
C LYS A 113 29.61 27.37 40.11
#